data_AF-A0A2E4P909-F1
#
_entry.id   AF-A0A2E4P909-F1
#
_cell.length_a   1.000
_cell.length_b   1.000
_cell.length_c   1.000
_cell.angle_alpha   90.00
_cell.angle_beta   90.00
_cell.angle_gamma   90.00
#
_symmetry.space_group_name_H-M   'P 1'
#
loop_
_entity.id
_entity.type
_entity.pdbx_description
1 polymer ?
#
loop_
_entity_poly.entity_id
_entity_poly.type
_entity_poly.pdbx_seq_one_letter_code
_entity_poly.pdbx_strand_id
1 'polypeptide(L)'
;MELILKQDVQNLGFKDDIVTVKPGYGRNYLIPQGLATVATPTAKKVLAENLRQRAFKEQKLVDDANKIAEAIKGLEIKISAKAGGEKLFGSVTNADIAEALEKNGHSIEKKYINSGIVKRTGKYTANVRLHRDVIVELPYEIVAEQQN
;
A
#
# COMPACT_ATOMS: atom_id res chain seq x y z
N MET A 1 2.55 29.62 -24.99
CA MET A 1 3.28 28.40 -25.37
C MET A 1 2.85 27.31 -24.41
N GLU A 2 2.32 26.20 -24.90
CA GLU A 2 1.89 25.08 -24.04
C GLU A 2 3.06 24.12 -23.79
N LEU A 3 3.20 23.69 -22.54
CA LEU A 3 4.22 22.77 -22.09
C LEU A 3 3.62 21.68 -21.20
N ILE A 4 4.22 20.49 -21.22
CA ILE A 4 3.96 19.41 -20.26
C ILE A 4 5.09 19.45 -19.23
N LEU A 5 4.75 19.59 -17.96
CA LEU A 5 5.72 19.57 -16.87
C LEU A 5 6.24 18.15 -16.64
N LYS A 6 7.57 18.01 -16.52
CA LYS A 6 8.23 16.74 -16.20
C LYS A 6 8.50 16.57 -14.72
N GLN A 7 8.47 17.68 -13.97
CA GLN A 7 8.72 17.79 -12.55
C GLN A 7 7.79 18.86 -11.97
N ASP A 8 7.60 18.84 -10.66
CA ASP A 8 6.84 19.86 -9.96
C ASP A 8 7.59 21.20 -10.04
N VAL A 9 6.90 22.27 -10.43
CA VAL A 9 7.48 23.60 -10.55
C VAL A 9 6.68 24.55 -9.65
N GLN A 10 7.39 25.15 -8.70
CA GLN A 10 6.79 26.08 -7.74
C GLN A 10 6.05 27.21 -8.47
N ASN A 11 4.81 27.50 -8.04
CA ASN A 11 3.94 28.52 -8.61
C ASN A 11 3.55 28.31 -10.09
N LEU A 12 3.72 27.09 -10.63
CA LEU A 12 3.34 26.78 -12.01
C LEU A 12 2.44 25.55 -12.11
N GLY A 13 2.82 24.43 -11.48
CA GLY A 13 2.04 23.19 -11.54
C GLY A 13 2.82 21.96 -11.09
N PHE A 14 2.17 20.81 -11.17
CA PHE A 14 2.73 19.52 -10.81
C PHE A 14 3.24 18.77 -12.05
N LYS A 15 4.04 17.74 -11.81
CA LYS A 15 4.47 16.81 -12.84
C LYS A 15 3.28 16.25 -13.61
N ASP A 16 3.48 16.11 -14.92
CA ASP A 16 2.50 15.63 -15.89
C ASP A 16 1.35 16.64 -16.18
N ASP A 17 1.37 17.85 -15.61
CA ASP A 17 0.42 18.92 -15.95
C ASP A 17 0.72 19.58 -17.30
N ILE A 18 -0.34 19.97 -18.01
CA ILE A 18 -0.26 20.82 -19.21
C ILE A 18 -0.48 22.27 -18.80
N VAL A 19 0.56 23.10 -18.94
CA VAL A 19 0.54 24.52 -18.55
C VAL A 19 0.79 25.43 -19.74
N THR A 20 0.16 26.62 -19.72
CA THR A 20 0.40 27.65 -20.73
C THR A 20 1.29 28.74 -20.15
N VAL A 21 2.48 28.92 -20.72
CA VAL A 21 3.46 29.92 -20.28
C VAL A 21 3.87 30.88 -21.40
N LYS A 22 4.52 31.98 -21.02
CA LYS A 22 5.17 32.89 -21.97
C LYS A 22 6.30 32.15 -22.71
N PRO A 23 6.47 32.33 -24.04
CA PRO A 23 7.46 31.60 -24.82
C PRO A 23 8.90 31.70 -24.29
N GLY A 24 9.32 32.87 -23.80
CA GLY A 24 10.66 33.06 -23.23
C GLY A 24 10.90 32.22 -21.98
N TYR A 25 9.91 32.12 -21.10
CA TYR A 25 10.03 31.30 -19.88
C TYR A 25 10.11 29.81 -20.21
N GLY A 26 9.34 29.36 -21.20
CA GLY A 26 9.43 27.98 -21.70
C GLY A 26 10.77 27.64 -22.35
N ARG A 27 11.19 28.45 -23.34
CA ARG A 27 12.37 28.16 -24.17
C ARG A 27 13.70 28.41 -23.46
N ASN A 28 13.78 29.41 -22.59
CA ASN A 28 15.05 29.82 -21.98
C ASN A 28 15.27 29.21 -20.59
N TYR A 29 14.21 28.77 -19.91
CA TYR A 29 14.29 28.27 -18.54
C TYR A 29 13.74 26.84 -18.41
N LEU A 30 12.44 26.61 -18.66
CA LEU A 30 11.82 25.32 -18.35
C LEU A 30 12.33 24.15 -19.20
N ILE A 31 12.50 24.35 -20.52
CA ILE A 31 12.96 23.30 -21.43
C ILE A 31 14.46 22.99 -21.22
N PRO A 32 15.38 23.98 -21.19
CA PRO A 32 16.81 23.71 -20.99
C PRO A 32 17.12 23.06 -19.64
N GLN A 33 16.35 23.39 -18.59
CA GLN A 33 16.48 22.79 -17.26
C GLN A 33 15.81 21.39 -17.17
N GLY A 34 15.18 20.91 -18.25
CA GLY A 34 14.49 19.62 -18.27
C GLY A 34 13.23 19.56 -17.40
N LEU A 35 12.71 20.72 -16.97
CA LEU A 35 11.51 20.84 -16.13
C LEU A 35 10.23 20.66 -16.94
N ALA A 36 10.25 20.94 -18.23
CA ALA A 36 9.09 20.79 -19.10
C ALA A 36 9.47 20.38 -20.53
N THR A 37 8.49 19.88 -21.27
CA THR A 37 8.59 19.57 -22.71
C THR A 37 7.46 20.25 -23.48
N VAL A 38 7.63 20.45 -24.79
CA VAL A 38 6.61 21.08 -25.62
C VAL A 38 5.37 20.19 -25.71
N ALA A 39 4.19 20.76 -25.44
CA ALA A 39 2.93 20.04 -25.48
C ALA A 39 2.42 19.90 -26.93
N THR A 40 3.14 19.14 -27.77
CA THR A 40 2.68 18.82 -29.12
C THR A 40 1.46 17.90 -29.09
N PRO A 41 0.64 17.83 -30.16
CA PRO A 41 -0.50 16.91 -30.21
C PRO A 41 -0.12 15.45 -29.92
N THR A 42 1.04 15.02 -30.43
CA THR A 42 1.60 13.68 -30.14
C THR A 42 1.98 13.54 -28.67
N ALA A 43 2.67 14.53 -28.09
CA ALA A 43 3.08 14.48 -26.68
C ALA A 43 1.87 14.45 -25.74
N LYS A 44 0.81 15.22 -26.04
CA LYS A 44 -0.44 15.20 -25.26
C LYS A 44 -1.12 13.82 -25.31
N LYS A 45 -1.14 13.16 -26.47
CA LYS A 45 -1.68 11.79 -26.60
C LYS A 45 -0.86 10.77 -25.80
N VAL A 46 0.47 10.85 -25.89
CA VAL A 46 1.37 9.97 -25.13
C VAL A 46 1.19 10.16 -23.62
N LEU A 47 1.05 11.41 -23.17
CA LEU A 47 0.77 11.74 -21.77
C LEU A 47 -0.55 11.12 -21.30
N ALA A 48 -1.63 11.31 -22.06
CA ALA A 48 -2.94 10.76 -21.72
C ALA A 48 -2.91 9.24 -21.62
N GLU A 49 -2.22 8.56 -22.54
CA GLU A 49 -2.06 7.11 -22.51
C GLU A 49 -1.22 6.65 -21.31
N ASN A 50 -0.12 7.34 -21.01
CA ASN A 50 0.70 7.04 -19.83
C ASN A 50 -0.09 7.20 -18.52
N LEU A 51 -0.89 8.27 -18.40
CA LEU A 51 -1.75 8.49 -17.25
C LEU A 51 -2.81 7.39 -17.14
N ARG A 52 -3.43 7.00 -18.25
CA ARG A 52 -4.39 5.90 -18.29
C ARG A 52 -3.76 4.57 -17.87
N GLN A 53 -2.56 4.26 -18.37
CA GLN A 53 -1.85 3.03 -18.01
C GLN A 53 -1.43 3.02 -16.54
N ARG A 54 -0.98 4.15 -16.00
CA ARG A 54 -0.69 4.27 -14.56
C ARG A 54 -1.94 4.07 -13.72
N ALA A 55 -3.04 4.74 -14.07
CA ALA A 55 -4.31 4.58 -13.37
C ALA A 55 -4.81 3.14 -13.43
N PHE A 56 -4.71 2.47 -14.58
CA PHE A 56 -5.08 1.07 -14.72
C PHE A 56 -4.20 0.14 -13.88
N LYS A 57 -2.88 0.39 -13.84
CA LYS A 57 -1.95 -0.38 -12.99
C LYS A 57 -2.25 -0.16 -11.51
N GLU A 58 -2.48 1.07 -11.09
CA GLU A 58 -2.84 1.38 -9.70
C GLU A 58 -4.16 0.71 -9.31
N GLN A 59 -5.18 0.80 -10.17
CA GLN A 59 -6.47 0.15 -9.94
C GLN A 59 -6.29 -1.37 -9.82
N LYS A 60 -5.51 -1.99 -10.70
CA LYS A 60 -5.23 -3.42 -10.61
C LYS A 60 -4.56 -3.81 -9.29
N LEU A 61 -3.60 -3.01 -8.81
CA LEU A 61 -2.95 -3.25 -7.51
C LEU A 61 -3.94 -3.12 -6.35
N VAL A 62 -4.82 -2.12 -6.39
CA VAL A 62 -5.89 -1.94 -5.40
C VAL A 62 -6.88 -3.11 -5.45
N ASP A 63 -7.29 -3.55 -6.64
CA ASP A 63 -8.21 -4.67 -6.82
C ASP A 63 -7.61 -5.98 -6.33
N ASP A 64 -6.33 -6.25 -6.64
CA ASP A 64 -5.63 -7.43 -6.16
C ASP A 64 -5.45 -7.39 -4.63
N ALA A 65 -5.17 -6.22 -4.05
CA ALA A 65 -5.16 -6.04 -2.60
C ALA A 65 -6.55 -6.26 -1.96
N ASN A 66 -7.63 -5.82 -2.61
CA ASN A 66 -9.00 -6.05 -2.13
C ASN A 66 -9.39 -7.53 -2.18
N LYS A 67 -8.97 -8.29 -3.21
CA LYS A 67 -9.19 -9.74 -3.24
C LYS A 67 -8.49 -10.44 -2.07
N ILE A 68 -7.24 -10.05 -1.78
CA ILE A 68 -6.50 -10.58 -0.63
C ILE A 68 -7.20 -10.16 0.67
N ALA A 69 -7.71 -8.93 0.75
CA ALA A 69 -8.47 -8.44 1.90
C ALA A 69 -9.70 -9.30 2.20
N GLU A 70 -10.48 -9.63 1.17
CA GLU A 70 -11.66 -10.49 1.30
C GLU A 70 -11.28 -11.91 1.71
N ALA A 71 -10.22 -12.48 1.12
CA ALA A 71 -9.73 -13.79 1.50
C ALA A 71 -9.31 -13.85 2.98
N ILE A 72 -8.60 -12.83 3.46
CA ILE A 72 -8.10 -12.78 4.84
C ILE A 72 -9.21 -12.52 5.85
N LYS A 73 -10.24 -11.72 5.52
CA LYS A 73 -11.40 -11.50 6.40
C LYS A 73 -12.17 -12.78 6.72
N GLY A 74 -12.18 -13.74 5.78
CA GLY A 74 -12.84 -15.02 5.96
C GLY A 74 -12.03 -16.07 6.72
N LEU A 75 -10.76 -15.78 7.05
CA LEU A 75 -9.89 -16.73 7.75
C LEU A 75 -10.05 -16.62 9.26
N GLU A 76 -10.36 -17.74 9.90
CA GLU A 76 -10.24 -17.87 11.35
C GLU A 76 -8.80 -18.25 11.70
N ILE A 77 -7.99 -17.25 12.09
CA ILE A 77 -6.61 -17.48 12.50
C ILE A 77 -6.56 -17.87 13.98
N LYS A 78 -6.04 -19.07 14.26
CA LYS A 78 -5.79 -19.55 15.63
C LYS A 78 -4.28 -19.65 15.86
N ILE A 79 -3.81 -18.95 16.89
CA ILE A 79 -2.40 -18.93 17.29
C ILE A 79 -2.27 -19.70 18.60
N SER A 80 -1.60 -20.85 18.54
CA SER A 80 -1.30 -21.65 19.73
C SER A 80 -0.04 -21.10 20.41
N ALA A 81 -0.14 -20.77 21.71
CA ALA A 81 0.97 -20.26 22.49
C ALA A 81 1.01 -20.89 23.89
N LYS A 82 2.20 -21.07 24.45
CA LYS A 82 2.36 -21.57 25.83
C LYS A 82 1.75 -20.59 26.83
N ALA A 83 0.80 -21.07 27.62
CA ALA A 83 0.07 -20.26 28.60
C ALA A 83 -0.01 -20.96 29.97
N GLY A 84 0.06 -20.17 31.03
CA GLY A 84 -0.26 -20.59 32.39
C GLY A 84 -1.61 -19.99 32.78
N GLY A 85 -2.70 -20.73 32.54
CA GLY A 85 -4.05 -20.18 32.62
C GLY A 85 -4.31 -19.17 31.50
N GLU A 86 -4.78 -17.97 31.83
CA GLU A 86 -5.07 -16.91 30.86
C GLU A 86 -3.83 -16.11 30.42
N LYS A 87 -2.71 -16.22 31.17
CA LYS A 87 -1.49 -15.44 30.90
C LYS A 87 -0.52 -16.26 30.04
N LEU A 88 -0.05 -15.67 28.95
CA LEU A 88 0.98 -16.28 28.11
C LEU A 88 2.34 -16.22 28.82
N PHE A 89 3.14 -17.28 28.68
CA PHE A 89 4.54 -17.27 29.13
C PHE A 89 5.40 -16.37 28.25
N GLY A 90 5.06 -16.28 26.96
CA GLY A 90 5.67 -15.36 26.00
C GLY A 90 4.73 -14.21 25.62
N SER A 91 4.89 -13.73 24.39
CA SER A 91 3.98 -12.74 23.80
C SER A 91 3.74 -13.06 22.35
N VAL A 92 2.51 -12.84 21.89
CA VAL A 92 2.14 -12.86 20.48
C VAL A 92 2.42 -11.48 19.90
N THR A 93 3.11 -11.44 18.78
CA THR A 93 3.56 -10.25 18.06
C THR A 93 3.09 -10.29 16.61
N ASN A 94 3.32 -9.20 15.88
CA ASN A 94 3.05 -9.13 14.44
C ASN A 94 3.76 -10.22 13.63
N ALA A 95 4.89 -10.77 14.12
CA ALA A 95 5.62 -11.83 13.44
C ALA A 95 4.87 -13.16 13.48
N ASP A 96 4.23 -13.48 14.61
CA ASP A 96 3.45 -14.72 14.76
C ASP A 96 2.20 -14.70 13.87
N ILE A 97 1.59 -13.53 13.70
CA ILE A 97 0.46 -13.32 12.78
C ILE A 97 0.92 -13.45 11.32
N ALA A 98 2.10 -12.90 10.98
CA ALA A 98 2.67 -13.05 9.63
C ALA A 98 2.91 -14.52 9.30
N GLU A 99 3.46 -15.31 10.23
CA GLU A 99 3.68 -16.74 10.04
C GLU A 99 2.35 -17.51 9.91
N ALA A 100 1.35 -17.15 10.72
CA ALA A 100 0.02 -17.74 10.62
C ALA A 100 -0.65 -17.44 9.27
N LEU A 101 -0.51 -16.22 8.74
CA LEU A 101 -1.00 -15.85 7.41
C LEU A 101 -0.24 -16.57 6.29
N GLU A 102 1.08 -16.74 6.43
CA GLU A 102 1.90 -17.46 5.47
C GLU A 102 1.51 -18.94 5.38
N LYS A 103 1.21 -19.59 6.52
CA LYS A 103 0.64 -20.95 6.56
C LYS A 103 -0.70 -21.08 5.85
N ASN A 104 -1.48 -20.00 5.78
CA ASN A 104 -2.74 -19.92 5.03
C ASN A 104 -2.55 -19.45 3.57
N GLY A 105 -1.31 -19.37 3.08
CA GLY A 105 -1.01 -19.01 1.69
C GLY A 105 -0.92 -17.51 1.42
N HIS A 106 -0.92 -16.67 2.45
CA HIS A 106 -0.81 -15.22 2.32
C HIS A 106 0.50 -14.71 2.92
N SER A 107 1.52 -14.53 2.07
CA SER A 107 2.81 -13.96 2.50
C SER A 107 2.69 -12.44 2.68
N ILE A 108 2.63 -12.00 3.93
CA ILE A 108 2.53 -10.58 4.30
C ILE A 108 3.66 -10.24 5.27
N GLU A 109 4.42 -9.20 4.95
CA GLU A 109 5.51 -8.76 5.82
C GLU A 109 4.97 -8.19 7.14
N LYS A 110 5.60 -8.57 8.26
CA LYS A 110 5.26 -8.10 9.62
C LYS A 110 5.18 -6.57 9.79
N LYS A 111 5.83 -5.80 8.92
CA LYS A 111 5.81 -4.32 8.96
C LYS A 111 4.45 -3.73 8.57
N TYR A 112 3.64 -4.51 7.84
CA TYR A 112 2.31 -4.14 7.40
C TYR A 112 1.22 -4.65 8.35
N ILE A 113 1.58 -5.40 9.38
CA ILE A 113 0.64 -5.93 10.38
C ILE A 113 0.81 -5.10 11.65
N ASN A 114 -0.30 -4.74 12.27
CA ASN A 114 -0.34 -4.04 13.55
C ASN A 114 -1.37 -4.69 14.48
N SER A 115 -0.89 -5.54 15.38
CA SER A 115 -1.68 -6.15 16.46
C SER A 115 -1.25 -5.70 17.86
N GLY A 116 -0.15 -4.96 17.97
CA GLY A 116 0.53 -4.77 19.24
C GLY A 116 1.12 -6.07 19.81
N ILE A 117 1.55 -6.01 21.07
CA ILE A 117 2.12 -7.14 21.81
C ILE A 117 1.05 -7.69 22.76
N VAL A 118 0.63 -8.93 22.54
CA VAL A 118 -0.41 -9.58 23.35
C VAL A 118 0.20 -10.61 24.29
N LYS A 119 -0.20 -10.61 25.56
CA LYS A 119 0.34 -11.48 26.63
C LYS A 119 -0.73 -12.33 27.33
N ARG A 120 -1.92 -12.41 26.75
CA ARG A 120 -3.05 -13.19 27.29
C ARG A 120 -3.75 -13.95 26.18
N THR A 121 -4.35 -15.08 26.52
CA THR A 121 -5.24 -15.80 25.60
C THR A 121 -6.52 -14.99 25.33
N GLY A 122 -7.25 -15.34 24.28
CA GLY A 122 -8.50 -14.67 23.92
C GLY A 122 -8.56 -14.22 22.46
N LYS A 123 -9.61 -13.47 22.13
CA LYS A 123 -9.89 -12.97 20.77
C LYS A 123 -9.41 -11.54 20.62
N TYR A 124 -8.68 -11.29 19.54
CA TYR A 124 -8.07 -9.99 19.24
C TYR A 124 -8.24 -9.68 17.75
N THR A 125 -7.94 -8.43 17.39
CA THR A 125 -8.03 -7.96 16.01
C THR A 125 -6.71 -7.29 15.64
N ALA A 126 -6.14 -7.68 14.50
CA ALA A 126 -4.94 -7.08 13.93
C ALA A 126 -5.30 -6.24 12.70
N ASN A 127 -4.66 -5.08 12.55
CA ASN A 127 -4.78 -4.28 11.35
C ASN A 127 -3.71 -4.68 10.33
N VAL A 128 -4.11 -5.16 9.16
CA VAL A 128 -3.25 -5.60 8.08
C VAL A 128 -3.35 -4.62 6.92
N ARG A 129 -2.24 -3.97 6.58
CA ARG A 129 -2.16 -2.98 5.49
C ARG A 129 -1.65 -3.64 4.20
N LEU A 130 -2.55 -3.94 3.27
CA LEU A 130 -2.21 -4.59 2.01
C LEU A 130 -1.80 -3.59 0.92
N HIS A 131 -2.38 -2.39 0.96
CA HIS A 131 -2.05 -1.28 0.06
C HIS A 131 -2.17 0.05 0.80
N ARG A 132 -1.76 1.16 0.17
CA ARG A 132 -1.85 2.50 0.79
C ARG A 132 -3.28 2.83 1.25
N ASP A 133 -4.25 2.39 0.46
CA ASP A 133 -5.71 2.62 0.63
C ASP A 133 -6.47 1.38 1.12
N VAL A 134 -5.81 0.23 1.27
CA VAL A 134 -6.46 -1.03 1.67
C VAL A 134 -5.89 -1.51 3.00
N ILE A 135 -6.67 -1.29 4.07
CA ILE A 135 -6.39 -1.75 5.44
C ILE A 135 -7.53 -2.68 5.86
N VAL A 136 -7.17 -3.80 6.46
CA VAL A 136 -8.09 -4.89 6.80
C VAL A 136 -7.94 -5.24 8.27
N GLU A 137 -9.07 -5.36 8.95
CA GLU A 137 -9.14 -5.93 10.29
C GLU A 137 -9.21 -7.45 10.19
N LEU A 138 -8.19 -8.12 10.74
CA LEU A 138 -8.08 -9.57 10.82
C LEU A 138 -8.39 -10.02 12.25
N PRO A 139 -9.53 -10.68 12.50
CA PRO A 139 -9.77 -11.33 13.77
C PRO A 139 -8.86 -12.55 13.94
N TYR A 140 -8.27 -12.70 15.11
CA TYR A 140 -7.48 -13.88 15.46
C TYR A 140 -7.71 -14.28 16.92
N GLU A 141 -7.55 -15.57 17.20
CA GLU A 141 -7.75 -16.15 18.52
C GLU A 141 -6.44 -16.75 19.02
N ILE A 142 -6.06 -16.42 20.25
CA ILE A 142 -4.90 -17.00 20.92
C ILE A 142 -5.39 -18.10 21.87
N VAL A 143 -4.95 -19.32 21.61
CA VAL A 143 -5.29 -20.51 22.39
C VAL A 143 -4.05 -21.02 23.15
N ALA A 144 -4.28 -21.59 24.33
CA ALA A 144 -3.22 -22.23 25.09
C ALA A 144 -2.78 -23.51 24.37
N GLU A 145 -1.48 -23.67 24.15
CA GLU A 145 -0.90 -24.92 23.63
C GLU A 145 -1.16 -26.04 24.65
N GLN A 146 -2.01 -27.02 24.29
CA GLN A 146 -2.23 -28.21 25.11
C GLN A 146 -0.96 -29.05 25.07
N GLN A 147 -0.25 -29.12 26.19
CA GLN A 147 0.82 -30.08 26.39
C GLN A 147 0.20 -31.48 26.45
N ASN A 148 0.51 -32.30 25.45
CA ASN A 148 0.31 -33.74 25.48
C ASN A 148 1.64 -34.41 25.89
#